data_AF-A0A9C9ENU5-F1
#
_entry.id   AF-A0A9C9ENU5-F1
#
_cell.length_a   1.000
_cell.length_b   1.000
_cell.length_c   1.000
_cell.angle_alpha   90.00
_cell.angle_beta   90.00
_cell.angle_gamma   90.00
#
_symmetry.space_group_name_H-M   'P 1'
#
loop_
_entity.id
_entity.type
_entity.pdbx_description
1 polymer ?
#
loop_
_entity_poly.entity_id
_entity_poly.type
_entity_poly.pdbx_seq_one_letter_code
_entity_poly.pdbx_strand_id
1 'polypeptide(L)'
;MPAAHKTFWDIEKEKTWRIYFVFAFLLLFYFVPIFAIWVVIKFIIHIKQAVYHPHSPFNIFGLDTFFVLFFAAVVSACHWYYSNKNVVGRILKLLGAKHPDKNDRYHYIFENVVDEIETAAGGLKVERYIIPVGAMNAFALSDFRGRNIVGVTEGLLSRFDRQELQAVMAHEMAHIVSKDCLQTTIVCSLFDIYSEALAQFNRSLIKIEPFSVFEKRRESNVMTAGVASLPVIFLLFVTTILGQLLKMFISREKEYRADAAAVRLTRNPLSLARALYKIGVHWRGAGYGGEYLAPIFILRPEFNQLDEEENVFATLFSTHPPLIKRLQVILDMAHSDLAQICRELRKRESPQVDVGPREISLRFLAELDDHWEGPFTIVQLQSLDWLKPTTKLRIENSNEILPAGEIPALNRFFHDRNEPIWKIRRLCPDCREWLVLQEYEGLYVWRCAFCNGIMVEEDKLSRIFVRREKGFSEKIRHTAETLRRNAKKKHPHFNIILKTPHPRPCPKCGKDMVHKFYSYAYHVVVDECPVCKLIWFDVDELEILQCLIEMEEGN
;
A
#
# COMPACT_ATOMS: atom_id res chain seq x y z
N MET A 1 -33.11 21.00 -24.27
CA MET A 1 -32.06 21.33 -25.27
C MET A 1 -31.09 20.15 -25.31
N PRO A 2 -30.84 19.51 -26.46
CA PRO A 2 -29.83 18.45 -26.55
C PRO A 2 -28.47 19.07 -26.23
N ALA A 3 -27.73 18.45 -25.30
CA ALA A 3 -26.40 18.89 -24.93
C ALA A 3 -25.51 18.93 -26.18
N ALA A 4 -24.96 20.09 -26.51
CA ALA A 4 -24.06 20.25 -27.64
C ALA A 4 -22.91 19.25 -27.52
N HIS A 5 -22.69 18.45 -28.56
CA HIS A 5 -21.58 17.50 -28.63
C HIS A 5 -20.27 18.29 -28.49
N LYS A 6 -19.60 18.16 -27.34
CA LYS A 6 -18.26 18.71 -27.14
C LYS A 6 -17.30 18.04 -28.12
N THR A 7 -16.56 18.84 -28.88
CA THR A 7 -15.50 18.32 -29.75
C THR A 7 -14.29 17.88 -28.93
N PHE A 8 -13.41 17.06 -29.51
CA PHE A 8 -12.16 16.67 -28.84
C PHE A 8 -11.32 17.89 -28.41
N TRP A 9 -11.31 18.92 -29.25
CA TRP A 9 -10.66 20.21 -28.96
C TRP A 9 -11.28 20.93 -27.76
N ASP A 10 -12.60 20.87 -27.58
CA ASP A 10 -13.27 21.45 -26.42
C ASP A 10 -12.87 20.74 -25.12
N ILE A 11 -12.74 19.41 -25.18
CA ILE A 11 -12.31 18.60 -24.04
C ILE A 11 -10.85 18.90 -23.66
N GLU A 12 -9.96 19.01 -24.64
CA GLU A 12 -8.54 19.29 -24.41
C GLU A 12 -8.31 20.73 -23.91
N LYS A 13 -9.07 21.70 -24.44
CA LYS A 13 -9.05 23.10 -23.99
C LYS A 13 -9.58 23.25 -22.57
N GLU A 14 -10.65 22.55 -22.20
CA GLU A 14 -11.21 22.56 -20.85
C GLU A 14 -10.20 21.99 -19.82
N LYS A 15 -9.46 20.94 -20.18
CA LYS A 15 -8.41 20.35 -19.33
C LYS A 15 -7.20 21.29 -19.14
N THR A 16 -6.75 21.89 -20.23
CA THR A 16 -5.62 22.83 -20.21
C THR A 16 -5.95 24.08 -19.39
N TRP A 17 -7.19 24.61 -19.53
CA TRP A 17 -7.66 25.74 -18.73
C TRP A 17 -7.71 25.43 -17.24
N ARG A 18 -8.12 24.21 -16.84
CA ARG A 18 -8.11 23.79 -15.43
C ARG A 18 -6.70 23.77 -14.84
N ILE A 19 -5.69 23.30 -15.58
CA ILE A 19 -4.29 23.31 -15.13
C ILE A 19 -3.78 24.75 -15.00
N TYR A 20 -4.04 25.61 -15.98
CA TYR A 20 -3.68 27.03 -15.89
C TYR A 20 -4.40 27.75 -14.75
N PHE A 21 -5.65 27.40 -14.48
CA PHE A 21 -6.40 27.93 -13.36
C PHE A 21 -5.77 27.51 -12.03
N VAL A 22 -5.42 26.23 -11.86
CA VAL A 22 -4.71 25.73 -10.66
C VAL A 22 -3.37 26.46 -10.49
N PHE A 23 -2.63 26.67 -11.59
CA PHE A 23 -1.39 27.45 -11.57
C PHE A 23 -1.61 28.92 -11.17
N ALA A 24 -2.59 29.60 -11.77
CA ALA A 24 -2.93 30.98 -11.46
C ALA A 24 -3.42 31.13 -10.01
N PHE A 25 -4.21 30.17 -9.53
CA PHE A 25 -4.66 30.10 -8.14
C PHE A 25 -3.49 29.93 -7.17
N LEU A 26 -2.52 29.07 -7.49
CA LEU A 26 -1.31 28.91 -6.70
C LEU A 26 -0.43 30.17 -6.70
N LEU A 27 -0.37 30.88 -7.84
CA LEU A 27 0.32 32.16 -7.93
C LEU A 27 -0.36 33.18 -7.01
N LEU A 28 -1.68 33.35 -7.11
CA LEU A 28 -2.46 34.21 -6.23
C LEU A 28 -2.29 33.83 -4.75
N PHE A 29 -2.18 32.53 -4.45
CA PHE A 29 -1.96 32.03 -3.11
C PHE A 29 -0.61 32.42 -2.50
N TYR A 30 0.47 32.53 -3.28
CA TYR A 30 1.71 33.09 -2.73
C TYR A 30 1.64 34.60 -2.61
N PHE A 31 1.03 35.25 -3.59
CA PHE A 31 0.94 36.69 -3.65
C PHE A 31 0.12 37.26 -2.49
N VAL A 32 -1.06 36.73 -2.21
CA VAL A 32 -2.00 37.31 -1.22
C VAL A 32 -1.46 37.27 0.22
N PRO A 33 -0.95 36.16 0.76
CA PRO A 33 -0.38 36.11 2.11
C PRO A 33 0.92 36.89 2.23
N ILE A 34 1.83 36.79 1.24
CA ILE A 34 3.08 37.56 1.28
C ILE A 34 2.77 39.06 1.25
N PHE A 35 1.84 39.49 0.41
CA PHE A 35 1.39 40.88 0.37
C PHE A 35 0.70 41.30 1.67
N ALA A 36 -0.17 40.46 2.25
CA ALA A 36 -0.82 40.76 3.53
C ALA A 36 0.20 40.91 4.68
N ILE A 37 1.18 39.99 4.77
CA ILE A 37 2.27 40.06 5.75
C ILE A 37 3.06 41.36 5.54
N TRP A 38 3.36 41.72 4.29
CA TRP A 38 4.06 42.94 3.95
C TRP A 38 3.29 44.21 4.36
N VAL A 39 1.97 44.25 4.13
CA VAL A 39 1.09 45.35 4.57
C VAL A 39 1.12 45.50 6.09
N VAL A 40 1.10 44.38 6.83
CA VAL A 40 1.21 44.41 8.31
C VAL A 40 2.57 44.95 8.75
N ILE A 41 3.67 44.51 8.12
CA ILE A 41 5.02 45.02 8.41
C ILE A 41 5.08 46.54 8.15
N LYS A 42 4.57 46.99 7.01
CA LYS A 42 4.47 48.42 6.65
C LYS A 42 3.66 49.20 7.66
N PHE A 43 2.55 48.65 8.13
CA PHE A 43 1.71 49.27 9.15
C PHE A 43 2.45 49.42 10.48
N ILE A 44 3.19 48.39 10.91
CA ILE A 44 4.03 48.46 12.13
C ILE A 44 5.15 49.51 11.97
N ILE A 45 5.82 49.56 10.83
CA ILE A 45 6.85 50.57 10.54
C ILE A 45 6.23 51.97 10.57
N HIS A 46 5.07 52.15 9.97
CA HIS A 46 4.36 53.42 9.95
C HIS A 46 3.95 53.87 11.35
N ILE A 47 3.41 52.98 12.20
CA ILE A 47 3.11 53.29 13.60
C ILE A 47 4.38 53.76 14.33
N LYS A 48 5.51 53.07 14.15
CA LYS A 48 6.79 53.47 14.76
C LYS A 48 7.27 54.82 14.23
N GLN A 49 7.14 55.08 12.94
CA GLN A 49 7.54 56.36 12.33
C GLN A 49 6.61 57.51 12.73
N ALA A 50 5.30 57.28 12.87
CA ALA A 50 4.31 58.27 13.28
C ALA A 50 4.60 58.82 14.69
N VAL A 51 5.24 58.04 15.56
CA VAL A 51 5.72 58.49 16.88
C VAL A 51 6.79 59.59 16.77
N TYR A 52 7.68 59.51 15.77
CA TYR A 52 8.76 60.50 15.56
C TYR A 52 8.39 61.58 14.53
N HIS A 53 7.52 61.25 13.57
CA HIS A 53 7.11 62.08 12.44
C HIS A 53 5.59 61.95 12.19
N PRO A 54 4.76 62.76 12.88
CA PRO A 54 3.30 62.60 12.89
C PRO A 54 2.59 62.81 11.53
N HIS A 55 3.22 63.51 10.60
CA HIS A 55 2.65 63.81 9.27
C HIS A 55 3.14 62.88 8.16
N SER A 56 3.87 61.80 8.48
CA SER A 56 4.32 60.85 7.47
C SER A 56 3.12 60.14 6.80
N PRO A 57 3.01 60.12 5.46
CA PRO A 57 1.90 59.43 4.80
C PRO A 57 2.10 57.91 4.82
N PHE A 58 1.03 57.15 5.07
CA PHE A 58 1.06 55.69 4.93
C PHE A 58 1.03 55.30 3.45
N ASN A 59 2.16 54.82 2.92
CA ASN A 59 2.25 54.36 1.54
C ASN A 59 2.48 52.85 1.46
N ILE A 60 1.50 52.16 0.88
CA ILE A 60 1.49 50.73 0.63
C ILE A 60 2.17 50.40 -0.72
N PHE A 61 2.14 51.30 -1.70
CA PHE A 61 2.60 51.05 -3.07
C PHE A 61 3.93 51.76 -3.36
N GLY A 62 5.02 51.24 -2.77
CA GLY A 62 6.39 51.70 -3.01
C GLY A 62 7.23 50.74 -3.87
N LEU A 63 8.45 51.17 -4.22
CA LEU A 63 9.44 50.32 -4.92
C LEU A 63 9.75 49.03 -4.15
N ASP A 64 9.79 49.12 -2.83
CA ASP A 64 9.94 47.98 -1.92
C ASP A 64 8.81 46.94 -2.06
N THR A 65 7.59 47.40 -2.28
CA THR A 65 6.42 46.53 -2.50
C THR A 65 6.53 45.81 -3.83
N PHE A 66 7.03 46.48 -4.88
CA PHE A 66 7.36 45.81 -6.15
C PHE A 66 8.42 44.72 -5.97
N PHE A 67 9.48 44.97 -5.20
CA PHE A 67 10.50 43.96 -4.91
C PHE A 67 9.93 42.75 -4.16
N VAL A 68 9.03 42.96 -3.18
CA VAL A 68 8.37 41.88 -2.45
C VAL A 68 7.48 41.04 -3.36
N LEU A 69 6.70 41.68 -4.23
CA LEU A 69 5.84 40.97 -5.20
C LEU A 69 6.66 40.23 -6.26
N PHE A 70 7.76 40.82 -6.73
CA PHE A 70 8.70 40.16 -7.62
C PHE A 70 9.33 38.92 -6.95
N PHE A 71 9.77 39.06 -5.70
CA PHE A 71 10.30 37.95 -4.92
C PHE A 71 9.24 36.85 -4.74
N ALA A 72 7.98 37.20 -4.44
CA ALA A 72 6.86 36.25 -4.36
C ALA A 72 6.65 35.48 -5.68
N ALA A 73 6.71 36.17 -6.82
CA ALA A 73 6.67 35.51 -8.13
C ALA A 73 7.84 34.53 -8.35
N VAL A 74 9.06 34.94 -8.02
CA VAL A 74 10.25 34.08 -8.14
C VAL A 74 10.10 32.84 -7.25
N VAL A 75 9.66 33.01 -6.00
CA VAL A 75 9.42 31.89 -5.07
C VAL A 75 8.34 30.96 -5.60
N SER A 76 7.23 31.50 -6.13
CA SER A 76 6.15 30.69 -6.72
C SER A 76 6.63 29.91 -7.96
N ALA A 77 7.42 30.53 -8.84
CA ALA A 77 8.00 29.88 -10.01
C ALA A 77 9.00 28.78 -9.62
N CYS A 78 9.87 29.05 -8.63
CA CYS A 78 10.76 28.06 -8.05
C CYS A 78 9.97 26.89 -7.45
N HIS A 79 8.93 27.17 -6.66
CA HIS A 79 8.08 26.12 -6.08
C HIS A 79 7.48 25.26 -7.18
N TRP A 80 6.80 25.85 -8.17
CA TRP A 80 6.26 25.11 -9.31
C TRP A 80 7.29 24.20 -9.99
N TYR A 81 8.49 24.72 -10.23
CA TYR A 81 9.58 23.95 -10.83
C TYR A 81 10.00 22.76 -9.95
N TYR A 82 10.20 22.96 -8.64
CA TYR A 82 10.58 21.91 -7.71
C TYR A 82 9.44 20.90 -7.44
N SER A 83 8.18 21.34 -7.39
CA SER A 83 7.02 20.45 -7.25
C SER A 83 6.89 19.54 -8.46
N ASN A 84 7.05 20.07 -9.67
CA ASN A 84 6.91 19.25 -10.87
C ASN A 84 8.15 18.39 -11.17
N LYS A 85 9.31 18.73 -10.62
CA LYS A 85 10.53 17.94 -10.80
C LYS A 85 10.46 16.64 -10.00
N ASN A 86 10.39 15.52 -10.72
CA ASN A 86 10.38 14.16 -10.16
C ASN A 86 9.24 13.91 -9.16
N VAL A 87 8.07 14.53 -9.41
CA VAL A 87 6.86 14.39 -8.58
C VAL A 87 6.51 12.92 -8.32
N VAL A 88 6.44 12.14 -9.39
CA VAL A 88 6.12 10.72 -9.36
C VAL A 88 7.09 9.94 -8.47
N GLY A 89 8.40 10.17 -8.62
CA GLY A 89 9.41 9.49 -7.82
C GLY A 89 9.31 9.82 -6.32
N ARG A 90 8.95 11.05 -5.97
CA ARG A 90 8.70 11.42 -4.57
C ARG A 90 7.46 10.72 -4.02
N ILE A 91 6.35 10.75 -4.74
CA ILE A 91 5.10 10.08 -4.33
C ILE A 91 5.34 8.58 -4.15
N LEU A 92 5.98 7.90 -5.12
CA LEU A 92 6.29 6.48 -5.00
C LEU A 92 7.16 6.16 -3.77
N LYS A 93 8.11 7.04 -3.43
CA LYS A 93 8.97 6.87 -2.25
C LYS A 93 8.19 7.06 -0.95
N LEU A 94 7.33 8.09 -0.87
CA LEU A 94 6.41 8.30 0.26
C LEU A 94 5.46 7.11 0.42
N LEU A 95 5.00 6.59 -0.73
CA LEU A 95 4.17 5.41 -0.81
C LEU A 95 4.95 4.10 -0.66
N GLY A 96 6.25 4.11 -0.33
CA GLY A 96 7.03 2.88 -0.11
C GLY A 96 6.90 1.85 -1.24
N ALA A 97 6.58 2.33 -2.45
CA ALA A 97 6.12 1.51 -3.55
C ALA A 97 7.31 0.77 -4.17
N LYS A 98 7.13 -0.51 -4.46
CA LYS A 98 8.17 -1.41 -4.99
C LYS A 98 7.73 -1.96 -6.33
N HIS A 99 8.68 -2.39 -7.16
CA HIS A 99 8.34 -3.12 -8.37
C HIS A 99 7.78 -4.51 -8.04
N PRO A 100 6.88 -5.05 -8.88
CA PRO A 100 6.42 -6.42 -8.78
C PRO A 100 7.58 -7.43 -8.74
N ASP A 101 7.38 -8.48 -7.96
CA ASP A 101 8.33 -9.60 -7.84
C ASP A 101 7.85 -10.74 -8.74
N LYS A 102 8.66 -11.14 -9.72
CA LYS A 102 8.28 -12.17 -10.69
C LYS A 102 8.15 -13.56 -10.08
N ASN A 103 8.75 -13.80 -8.92
CA ASN A 103 8.67 -15.08 -8.20
C ASN A 103 7.47 -15.15 -7.25
N ASP A 104 6.60 -14.13 -7.28
CA ASP A 104 5.41 -14.03 -6.46
C ASP A 104 4.18 -14.16 -7.37
N ARG A 105 3.34 -15.16 -7.11
CA ARG A 105 2.21 -15.49 -7.98
C ARG A 105 1.24 -14.33 -8.15
N TYR A 106 0.95 -13.59 -7.08
CA TYR A 106 0.02 -12.47 -7.12
C TYR A 106 0.58 -11.31 -7.94
N HIS A 107 1.88 -11.03 -7.79
CA HIS A 107 2.58 -10.00 -8.55
C HIS A 107 2.65 -10.36 -10.03
N TYR A 108 2.89 -11.63 -10.35
CA TYR A 108 2.88 -12.13 -11.72
C TYR A 108 1.49 -12.00 -12.38
N ILE A 109 0.42 -12.37 -11.65
CA ILE A 109 -0.96 -12.18 -12.13
C ILE A 109 -1.26 -10.70 -12.36
N PHE A 110 -0.82 -9.82 -11.45
CA PHE A 110 -0.96 -8.38 -11.60
C PHE A 110 -0.27 -7.86 -12.86
N GLU A 111 0.97 -8.27 -13.14
CA GLU A 111 1.68 -7.87 -14.37
C GLU A 111 0.90 -8.31 -15.62
N ASN A 112 0.42 -9.56 -15.65
CA ASN A 112 -0.38 -10.06 -16.78
C ASN A 112 -1.68 -9.28 -16.98
N VAL A 113 -2.38 -8.94 -15.89
CA VAL A 113 -3.62 -8.16 -15.95
C VAL A 113 -3.32 -6.74 -16.47
N VAL A 114 -2.23 -6.11 -16.04
CA VAL A 114 -1.83 -4.81 -16.55
C VAL A 114 -1.50 -4.89 -18.05
N ASP A 115 -0.76 -5.91 -18.50
CA ASP A 115 -0.46 -6.11 -19.93
C ASP A 115 -1.73 -6.25 -20.80
N GLU A 116 -2.75 -6.93 -20.29
CA GLU A 116 -4.06 -7.04 -20.97
C GLU A 116 -4.77 -5.69 -21.06
N ILE A 117 -4.76 -4.91 -19.98
CA ILE A 117 -5.38 -3.59 -19.96
C ILE A 117 -4.61 -2.60 -20.83
N GLU A 118 -3.28 -2.64 -20.85
CA GLU A 118 -2.47 -1.85 -21.79
C GLU A 118 -2.88 -2.14 -23.24
N THR A 119 -3.07 -3.42 -23.57
CA THR A 119 -3.50 -3.85 -24.91
C THR A 119 -4.91 -3.33 -25.23
N ALA A 120 -5.85 -3.47 -24.29
CA ALA A 120 -7.22 -2.99 -24.46
C ALA A 120 -7.31 -1.44 -24.55
N ALA A 121 -6.40 -0.73 -23.90
CA ALA A 121 -6.32 0.73 -23.87
C ALA A 121 -5.54 1.34 -25.05
N GLY A 122 -5.22 0.55 -26.09
CA GLY A 122 -4.55 1.03 -27.30
C GLY A 122 -3.02 1.04 -27.21
N GLY A 123 -2.43 0.20 -26.35
CA GLY A 123 -0.98 0.00 -26.26
C GLY A 123 -0.23 1.03 -25.41
N LEU A 124 -0.95 1.80 -24.58
CA LEU A 124 -0.32 2.77 -23.68
C LEU A 124 0.48 2.05 -22.58
N LYS A 125 1.81 2.18 -22.62
CA LYS A 125 2.70 1.56 -21.63
C LYS A 125 2.66 2.29 -20.29
N VAL A 126 2.59 1.50 -19.21
CA VAL A 126 2.59 1.98 -17.83
C VAL A 126 3.57 1.20 -16.97
N GLU A 127 4.22 1.91 -16.06
CA GLU A 127 5.04 1.29 -15.03
C GLU A 127 4.16 0.72 -13.92
N ARG A 128 4.61 -0.37 -13.32
CA ARG A 128 3.85 -1.16 -12.34
C ARG A 128 4.50 -1.07 -10.97
N TYR A 129 3.69 -0.80 -9.96
CA TYR A 129 4.16 -0.67 -8.58
C TYR A 129 3.20 -1.33 -7.58
N ILE A 130 3.76 -1.84 -6.49
CA ILE A 130 3.05 -2.50 -5.41
C ILE A 130 3.41 -1.85 -4.09
N ILE A 131 2.41 -1.54 -3.28
CA ILE A 131 2.57 -1.03 -1.92
C ILE A 131 2.41 -2.22 -0.96
N PRO A 132 3.43 -2.56 -0.16
CA PRO A 132 3.45 -3.76 0.69
C PRO A 132 2.62 -3.57 1.98
N VAL A 133 1.30 -3.36 1.84
CA VAL A 133 0.36 -3.10 2.94
C VAL A 133 -0.93 -3.91 2.78
N GLY A 134 -1.52 -4.32 3.90
CA GLY A 134 -2.77 -5.09 3.94
C GLY A 134 -4.04 -4.32 3.54
N ALA A 135 -3.93 -3.02 3.27
CA ALA A 135 -5.04 -2.18 2.84
C ALA A 135 -5.50 -2.57 1.44
N MET A 136 -6.75 -2.27 1.10
CA MET A 136 -7.25 -2.44 -0.26
C MET A 136 -7.28 -1.10 -0.97
N ASN A 137 -6.35 -0.87 -1.89
CA ASN A 137 -6.36 0.34 -2.72
C ASN A 137 -5.60 0.17 -4.04
N ALA A 138 -5.92 1.01 -5.01
CA ALA A 138 -5.25 1.14 -6.29
C ALA A 138 -5.05 2.62 -6.61
N PHE A 139 -4.07 2.93 -7.45
CA PHE A 139 -3.75 4.30 -7.81
C PHE A 139 -3.15 4.42 -9.21
N ALA A 140 -3.30 5.61 -9.80
CA ALA A 140 -2.68 6.00 -11.06
C ALA A 140 -1.92 7.33 -10.91
N LEU A 141 -0.70 7.39 -11.45
CA LEU A 141 0.12 8.61 -11.46
C LEU A 141 0.56 8.95 -12.89
N SER A 142 0.68 10.24 -13.17
CA SER A 142 1.27 10.73 -14.41
C SER A 142 2.02 12.05 -14.19
N ASP A 143 3.08 12.28 -14.96
CA ASP A 143 3.82 13.54 -14.95
C ASP A 143 3.93 14.20 -16.34
N PHE A 144 4.39 15.45 -16.36
CA PHE A 144 4.60 16.20 -17.61
C PHE A 144 5.68 15.60 -18.53
N ARG A 145 6.46 14.64 -18.04
CA ARG A 145 7.51 13.96 -18.82
C ARG A 145 6.97 12.73 -19.55
N GLY A 146 5.67 12.44 -19.40
CA GLY A 146 5.01 11.31 -20.04
C GLY A 146 5.19 9.99 -19.29
N ARG A 147 5.68 10.03 -18.04
CA ARG A 147 5.76 8.84 -17.19
C ARG A 147 4.38 8.52 -16.65
N ASN A 148 3.90 7.31 -16.89
CA ASN A 148 2.59 6.84 -16.44
C ASN A 148 2.77 5.59 -15.56
N ILE A 149 2.07 5.55 -14.43
CA ILE A 149 2.16 4.45 -13.47
C ILE A 149 0.77 4.01 -13.07
N VAL A 150 0.63 2.70 -12.93
CA VAL A 150 -0.44 2.06 -12.17
C VAL A 150 0.16 1.33 -10.97
N GLY A 151 -0.54 1.36 -9.85
CA GLY A 151 -0.13 0.58 -8.70
C GLY A 151 -1.28 0.13 -7.84
N VAL A 152 -0.99 -0.89 -7.03
CA VAL A 152 -1.93 -1.58 -6.17
C VAL A 152 -1.30 -1.86 -4.81
N THR A 153 -2.13 -2.04 -3.79
CA THR A 153 -1.68 -2.53 -2.49
C THR A 153 -1.66 -4.06 -2.45
N GLU A 154 -0.81 -4.62 -1.60
CA GLU A 154 -0.76 -6.06 -1.33
C GLU A 154 -2.12 -6.62 -0.91
N GLY A 155 -2.85 -5.87 -0.06
CA GLY A 155 -4.17 -6.26 0.41
C GLY A 155 -5.26 -6.25 -0.65
N LEU A 156 -5.10 -5.47 -1.73
CA LEU A 156 -5.99 -5.53 -2.89
C LEU A 156 -5.72 -6.81 -3.68
N LEU A 157 -4.44 -7.09 -3.97
CA LEU A 157 -4.04 -8.30 -4.69
C LEU A 157 -4.49 -9.57 -3.97
N SER A 158 -4.38 -9.62 -2.64
CA SER A 158 -4.73 -10.82 -1.88
C SER A 158 -6.23 -11.12 -1.82
N ARG A 159 -7.09 -10.11 -2.00
CA ARG A 159 -8.56 -10.23 -1.82
C ARG A 159 -9.36 -10.16 -3.11
N PHE A 160 -8.72 -9.80 -4.21
CA PHE A 160 -9.37 -9.71 -5.52
C PHE A 160 -9.18 -10.95 -6.35
N ASP A 161 -10.28 -11.37 -6.99
CA ASP A 161 -10.16 -12.29 -8.11
C ASP A 161 -9.57 -11.57 -9.34
N ARG A 162 -9.14 -12.35 -10.32
CA ARG A 162 -8.52 -11.82 -11.54
C ARG A 162 -9.43 -10.83 -12.29
N GLN A 163 -10.74 -11.05 -12.30
CA GLN A 163 -11.69 -10.20 -13.03
C GLN A 163 -11.92 -8.87 -12.29
N GLU A 164 -11.97 -8.91 -10.95
CA GLU A 164 -12.03 -7.73 -10.08
C GLU A 164 -10.76 -6.89 -10.23
N LEU A 165 -9.58 -7.53 -10.24
CA LEU A 165 -8.31 -6.85 -10.50
C LEU A 165 -8.28 -6.20 -11.88
N GLN A 166 -8.76 -6.90 -12.91
CA GLN A 166 -8.85 -6.37 -14.27
C GLN A 166 -9.79 -5.16 -14.36
N ALA A 167 -10.93 -5.18 -13.67
CA ALA A 167 -11.87 -4.07 -13.62
C ALA A 167 -11.26 -2.83 -12.97
N VAL A 168 -10.55 -2.99 -11.84
CA VAL A 168 -9.88 -1.87 -11.17
C VAL A 168 -8.69 -1.36 -11.97
N MET A 169 -7.90 -2.23 -12.59
CA MET A 169 -6.82 -1.78 -13.48
C MET A 169 -7.34 -1.04 -14.71
N ALA A 170 -8.49 -1.44 -15.26
CA ALA A 170 -9.14 -0.70 -16.33
C ALA A 170 -9.62 0.69 -15.89
N HIS A 171 -10.10 0.82 -14.64
CA HIS A 171 -10.48 2.10 -14.04
C HIS A 171 -9.26 3.03 -13.88
N GLU A 172 -8.18 2.54 -13.28
CA GLU A 172 -6.93 3.30 -13.13
C GLU A 172 -6.34 3.69 -14.49
N MET A 173 -6.34 2.78 -15.46
CA MET A 173 -5.90 3.06 -16.82
C MET A 173 -6.76 4.13 -17.50
N ALA A 174 -8.08 4.17 -17.24
CA ALA A 174 -8.95 5.21 -17.77
C ALA A 174 -8.55 6.61 -17.28
N HIS A 175 -8.06 6.74 -16.04
CA HIS A 175 -7.50 8.00 -15.53
C HIS A 175 -6.21 8.42 -16.23
N ILE A 176 -5.39 7.47 -16.68
CA ILE A 176 -4.17 7.73 -17.46
C ILE A 176 -4.53 8.16 -18.88
N VAL A 177 -5.36 7.39 -19.57
CA VAL A 177 -5.81 7.68 -20.94
C VAL A 177 -6.52 9.03 -21.01
N SER A 178 -7.34 9.37 -20.00
CA SER A 178 -8.01 10.66 -19.91
C SER A 178 -7.10 11.81 -19.44
N LYS A 179 -5.85 11.54 -19.05
CA LYS A 179 -4.92 12.51 -18.41
C LYS A 179 -5.47 13.12 -17.11
N ASP A 180 -6.47 12.50 -16.49
CA ASP A 180 -7.04 12.98 -15.24
C ASP A 180 -6.06 12.79 -14.07
N CYS A 181 -5.30 11.70 -14.07
CA CYS A 181 -4.26 11.44 -13.07
C CYS A 181 -3.12 12.47 -13.10
N LEU A 182 -2.80 13.06 -14.26
CA LEU A 182 -1.78 14.13 -14.37
C LEU A 182 -2.19 15.35 -13.55
N GLN A 183 -3.45 15.80 -13.73
CA GLN A 183 -4.00 16.92 -12.98
C GLN A 183 -3.95 16.61 -11.47
N THR A 184 -4.42 15.43 -11.06
CA THR A 184 -4.42 15.03 -9.65
C THR A 184 -3.00 14.94 -9.08
N THR A 185 -2.05 14.37 -9.81
CA THR A 185 -0.64 14.22 -9.38
C THR A 185 0.03 15.58 -9.15
N ILE A 186 -0.15 16.53 -10.07
CA ILE A 186 0.39 17.90 -9.93
C ILE A 186 -0.22 18.57 -8.71
N VAL A 187 -1.55 18.49 -8.59
CA VAL A 187 -2.29 19.04 -7.47
C VAL A 187 -1.76 18.50 -6.14
N CYS A 188 -1.65 17.18 -5.99
CA CYS A 188 -1.12 16.56 -4.77
C CYS A 188 0.33 17.00 -4.47
N SER A 189 1.18 17.10 -5.49
CA SER A 189 2.58 17.48 -5.27
C SER A 189 2.81 18.94 -4.91
N LEU A 190 1.93 19.84 -5.34
CA LEU A 190 2.00 21.23 -4.91
C LEU A 190 1.67 21.31 -3.41
N PHE A 191 0.76 20.46 -2.92
CA PHE A 191 0.33 20.42 -1.53
C PHE A 191 1.28 19.68 -0.61
N ASP A 192 2.01 18.68 -1.10
CA ASP A 192 3.05 17.96 -0.38
C ASP A 192 4.03 18.92 0.33
N ILE A 193 4.64 19.82 -0.44
CA ILE A 193 5.60 20.82 0.05
C ILE A 193 4.95 21.80 1.05
N TYR A 194 3.68 22.16 0.87
CA TYR A 194 2.97 23.01 1.83
C TYR A 194 2.67 22.29 3.13
N SER A 195 2.23 21.03 3.06
CA SER A 195 1.88 20.23 4.23
C SER A 195 3.12 19.98 5.10
N GLU A 196 4.27 19.73 4.47
CA GLU A 196 5.56 19.63 5.17
C GLU A 196 5.96 20.95 5.81
N ALA A 197 5.86 22.07 5.08
CA ALA A 197 6.17 23.39 5.62
C ALA A 197 5.26 23.77 6.81
N LEU A 198 3.97 23.47 6.71
CA LEU A 198 2.98 23.69 7.77
C LEU A 198 3.26 22.80 8.99
N ALA A 199 3.56 21.51 8.76
CA ALA A 199 3.88 20.57 9.82
C ALA A 199 5.20 20.93 10.53
N GLN A 200 6.19 21.46 9.80
CA GLN A 200 7.45 21.95 10.36
C GLN A 200 7.24 23.24 11.16
N PHE A 201 6.39 24.13 10.66
CA PHE A 201 6.04 25.38 11.32
C PHE A 201 5.24 25.12 12.61
N ASN A 202 4.24 24.24 12.58
CA ASN A 202 3.50 23.81 13.77
C ASN A 202 4.41 23.15 14.80
N ARG A 203 5.33 22.26 14.39
CA ARG A 203 6.32 21.67 15.30
C ARG A 203 7.26 22.72 15.92
N SER A 204 7.57 23.80 15.20
CA SER A 204 8.40 24.89 15.70
C SER A 204 7.64 25.79 16.68
N LEU A 205 6.35 26.03 16.44
CA LEU A 205 5.48 26.75 17.37
C LEU A 205 5.21 25.97 18.66
N ILE A 206 5.03 24.65 18.58
CA ILE A 206 4.80 23.80 19.76
C ILE A 206 6.05 23.68 20.64
N LYS A 207 7.26 23.89 20.08
CA LYS A 207 8.51 24.01 20.85
C LYS A 207 8.67 25.36 21.56
N ILE A 208 7.82 26.33 21.27
CA ILE A 208 7.64 27.48 22.14
C ILE A 208 6.72 26.96 23.25
N GLU A 209 7.30 26.48 24.35
CA GLU A 209 6.54 26.21 25.56
C GLU A 209 5.63 27.41 25.85
N PRO A 210 4.39 27.21 26.35
CA PRO A 210 3.56 28.29 26.83
C PRO A 210 4.17 28.82 28.14
N PHE A 211 5.34 29.44 28.06
CA PHE A 211 6.02 30.05 29.18
C PHE A 211 5.34 31.38 29.49
N SER A 212 4.52 31.35 30.54
CA SER A 212 4.33 32.46 31.48
C SER A 212 4.01 33.83 30.86
N VAL A 213 2.77 34.03 30.40
CA VAL A 213 2.23 35.39 30.18
C VAL A 213 1.55 35.94 31.46
N PHE A 214 1.44 35.14 32.52
CA PHE A 214 0.72 35.51 33.75
C PHE A 214 1.58 35.66 35.00
N GLU A 215 2.82 36.13 34.90
CA GLU A 215 3.46 36.79 36.05
C GLU A 215 4.72 37.55 35.64
N LYS A 216 4.62 38.88 35.57
CA LYS A 216 5.43 39.86 36.34
C LYS A 216 5.45 41.21 35.61
N ARG A 217 4.82 42.17 36.29
CA ARG A 217 4.71 43.61 36.02
C ARG A 217 6.05 44.27 35.64
N ARG A 218 6.17 44.82 34.42
CA ARG A 218 6.81 46.13 34.14
C ARG A 218 6.54 46.60 32.69
N GLU A 219 6.60 47.91 32.53
CA GLU A 219 6.05 48.73 31.46
C GLU A 219 6.42 48.37 30.00
N SER A 220 5.47 48.67 29.11
CA SER A 220 5.64 48.91 27.66
C SER A 220 6.14 47.76 26.78
N ASN A 221 5.27 46.81 26.40
CA ASN A 221 5.23 46.17 25.06
C ASN A 221 4.22 45.00 24.93
N VAL A 222 3.03 45.11 25.55
CA VAL A 222 2.00 44.05 25.45
C VAL A 222 1.32 44.05 24.06
N MET A 223 1.27 45.20 23.37
CA MET A 223 0.69 45.30 22.02
C MET A 223 1.52 44.59 20.94
N THR A 224 2.84 44.43 21.12
CA THR A 224 3.72 43.84 20.10
C THR A 224 3.63 42.31 20.02
N ALA A 225 3.28 41.62 21.11
CA ALA A 225 3.17 40.16 21.11
C ALA A 225 1.87 39.65 20.47
N GLY A 226 0.75 40.35 20.66
CA GLY A 226 -0.54 40.00 20.05
C GLY A 226 -0.65 40.36 18.56
N VAL A 227 0.03 41.42 18.12
CA VAL A 227 0.04 41.85 16.71
C VAL A 227 1.02 41.01 15.87
N ALA A 228 2.10 40.48 16.48
CA ALA A 228 3.07 39.63 15.79
C ALA A 228 2.55 38.21 15.48
N SER A 229 1.50 37.74 16.16
CA SER A 229 0.88 36.42 15.91
C SER A 229 -0.24 36.46 14.86
N LEU A 230 -0.81 37.64 14.55
CA LEU A 230 -1.85 37.80 13.53
C LEU A 230 -1.44 37.35 12.11
N PRO A 231 -0.23 37.64 11.61
CA PRO A 231 0.18 37.19 10.27
C PRO A 231 0.28 35.66 10.19
N VAL A 232 0.63 35.01 11.29
CA VAL A 232 0.74 33.56 11.40
C VAL A 232 -0.63 32.91 11.39
N ILE A 233 -1.57 33.41 12.20
CA ILE A 233 -2.95 32.91 12.24
C ILE A 233 -3.63 33.12 10.87
N PHE A 234 -3.40 34.27 10.23
CA PHE A 234 -3.89 34.55 8.89
C PHE A 234 -3.34 33.56 7.86
N LEU A 235 -2.03 33.25 7.90
CA LEU A 235 -1.43 32.26 7.01
C LEU A 235 -2.07 30.86 7.18
N LEU A 236 -2.24 30.40 8.42
CA LEU A 236 -2.88 29.11 8.74
C LEU A 236 -4.34 29.04 8.26
N PHE A 237 -5.09 30.15 8.44
CA PHE A 237 -6.47 30.26 7.99
C PHE A 237 -6.56 30.19 6.46
N VAL A 238 -5.74 30.97 5.76
CA VAL A 238 -5.71 31.01 4.30
C VAL A 238 -5.29 29.64 3.75
N THR A 239 -4.26 28.98 4.31
CA THR A 239 -3.86 27.62 3.89
C THR A 239 -4.99 26.60 4.01
N THR A 240 -5.79 26.68 5.08
CA THR A 240 -6.89 25.74 5.33
C THR A 240 -8.02 25.91 4.31
N ILE A 241 -8.41 27.16 4.03
CA ILE A 241 -9.42 27.48 3.01
C ILE A 241 -8.96 27.01 1.63
N LEU A 242 -7.69 27.19 1.30
CA LEU A 242 -7.17 26.76 0.00
C LEU A 242 -7.15 25.25 -0.19
N GLY A 243 -6.83 24.49 0.85
CA GLY A 243 -6.96 23.04 0.81
C GLY A 243 -8.39 22.61 0.50
N GLN A 244 -9.39 23.29 1.04
CA GLN A 244 -10.80 23.00 0.79
C GLN A 244 -11.24 23.39 -0.64
N LEU A 245 -10.86 24.58 -1.11
CA LEU A 245 -11.18 25.02 -2.47
C LEU A 245 -10.61 24.08 -3.52
N LEU A 246 -9.39 23.59 -3.32
CA LEU A 246 -8.77 22.62 -4.22
C LEU A 246 -9.51 21.28 -4.25
N LYS A 247 -10.00 20.79 -3.10
CA LYS A 247 -10.81 19.56 -3.03
C LYS A 247 -12.07 19.69 -3.90
N MET A 248 -12.66 20.88 -3.97
CA MET A 248 -13.78 21.18 -4.88
C MET A 248 -13.39 21.20 -6.37
N PHE A 249 -12.12 21.42 -6.72
CA PHE A 249 -11.65 21.41 -8.11
C PHE A 249 -11.42 20.01 -8.69
N ILE A 250 -11.43 18.97 -7.85
CA ILE A 250 -11.40 17.58 -8.29
C ILE A 250 -12.82 17.19 -8.69
N SER A 251 -13.04 17.06 -10.00
CA SER A 251 -14.36 16.83 -10.57
C SER A 251 -14.80 15.38 -10.39
N ARG A 252 -15.94 15.17 -9.72
CA ARG A 252 -16.56 13.86 -9.50
C ARG A 252 -17.00 13.16 -10.79
N GLU A 253 -17.26 13.92 -11.86
CA GLU A 253 -17.61 13.37 -13.17
C GLU A 253 -16.50 12.47 -13.75
N LYS A 254 -15.24 12.68 -13.33
CA LYS A 254 -14.10 11.87 -13.77
C LYS A 254 -14.24 10.41 -13.34
N GLU A 255 -14.70 10.18 -12.11
CA GLU A 255 -14.92 8.84 -11.56
C GLU A 255 -15.98 8.07 -12.35
N TYR A 256 -17.12 8.70 -12.65
CA TYR A 256 -18.19 8.07 -13.44
C TYR A 256 -17.72 7.76 -14.88
N ARG A 257 -16.90 8.62 -15.48
CA ARG A 257 -16.31 8.37 -16.81
C ARG A 257 -15.28 7.25 -16.76
N ALA A 258 -14.47 7.19 -15.70
CA ALA A 258 -13.50 6.11 -15.49
C ALA A 258 -14.21 4.77 -15.25
N ASP A 259 -15.29 4.74 -14.46
CA ASP A 259 -16.13 3.55 -14.27
C ASP A 259 -16.73 3.07 -15.60
N ALA A 260 -17.35 3.96 -16.37
CA ALA A 260 -17.90 3.61 -17.68
C ALA A 260 -16.82 3.12 -18.66
N ALA A 261 -15.63 3.72 -18.65
CA ALA A 261 -14.49 3.27 -19.46
C ALA A 261 -13.98 1.90 -19.00
N ALA A 262 -13.89 1.64 -17.69
CA ALA A 262 -13.48 0.36 -17.13
C ALA A 262 -14.45 -0.76 -17.56
N VAL A 263 -15.76 -0.50 -17.49
CA VAL A 263 -16.78 -1.44 -17.97
C VAL A 263 -16.67 -1.65 -19.48
N ARG A 264 -16.40 -0.60 -20.26
CA ARG A 264 -16.19 -0.71 -21.71
C ARG A 264 -14.96 -1.55 -22.07
N LEU A 265 -13.87 -1.41 -21.31
CA LEU A 265 -12.61 -2.13 -21.54
C LEU A 265 -12.72 -3.60 -21.12
N THR A 266 -13.34 -3.88 -19.97
CA THR A 266 -13.41 -5.25 -19.42
C THR A 266 -14.66 -6.03 -19.80
N ARG A 267 -15.71 -5.33 -20.27
CA ARG A 267 -17.04 -5.90 -20.55
C ARG A 267 -17.69 -6.58 -19.35
N ASN A 268 -17.30 -6.21 -18.13
CA ASN A 268 -17.76 -6.86 -16.91
C ASN A 268 -18.09 -5.85 -15.80
N PRO A 269 -19.31 -5.26 -15.80
CA PRO A 269 -19.73 -4.31 -14.78
C PRO A 269 -19.84 -4.93 -13.38
N LEU A 270 -20.22 -6.21 -13.28
CA LEU A 270 -20.33 -6.90 -11.99
C LEU A 270 -18.99 -7.03 -11.27
N SER A 271 -17.88 -7.25 -12.00
CA SER A 271 -16.55 -7.29 -11.40
C SER A 271 -16.13 -5.94 -10.82
N LEU A 272 -16.43 -4.83 -11.50
CA LEU A 272 -16.16 -3.50 -10.97
C LEU A 272 -17.01 -3.22 -9.73
N ALA A 273 -18.29 -3.57 -9.75
CA ALA A 273 -19.17 -3.42 -8.59
C ALA A 273 -18.69 -4.25 -7.39
N ARG A 274 -18.32 -5.52 -7.60
CA ARG A 274 -17.74 -6.38 -6.55
C ARG A 274 -16.46 -5.80 -5.97
N ALA A 275 -15.55 -5.34 -6.84
CA ALA A 275 -14.30 -4.72 -6.44
C ALA A 275 -14.52 -3.46 -5.59
N LEU A 276 -15.36 -2.53 -6.05
CA LEU A 276 -15.69 -1.31 -5.33
C LEU A 276 -16.38 -1.59 -4.00
N TYR A 277 -17.29 -2.57 -3.96
CA TYR A 277 -17.93 -3.00 -2.72
C TYR A 277 -16.90 -3.53 -1.71
N LYS A 278 -15.99 -4.41 -2.13
CA LYS A 278 -14.92 -4.94 -1.28
C LYS A 278 -14.03 -3.83 -0.72
N ILE A 279 -13.54 -2.91 -1.57
CA ILE A 279 -12.72 -1.78 -1.09
C ILE A 279 -13.54 -0.88 -0.14
N GLY A 280 -14.85 -0.77 -0.37
CA GLY A 280 -15.78 -0.02 0.46
C GLY A 280 -15.88 -0.53 1.89
N VAL A 281 -15.97 -1.85 2.05
CA VAL A 281 -16.26 -2.53 3.33
C VAL A 281 -14.99 -2.94 4.08
N HIS A 282 -13.87 -3.13 3.39
CA HIS A 282 -12.60 -3.50 3.99
C HIS A 282 -11.71 -2.29 4.32
N TRP A 283 -10.62 -2.54 5.06
CA TRP A 283 -9.67 -1.51 5.47
C TRP A 283 -9.02 -0.82 4.26
N ARG A 284 -9.20 0.50 4.15
CA ARG A 284 -8.72 1.35 3.04
C ARG A 284 -7.29 1.89 3.23
N GLY A 285 -6.67 1.64 4.39
CA GLY A 285 -5.27 2.03 4.64
C GLY A 285 -5.08 3.37 5.34
N ALA A 286 -5.77 3.61 6.46
CA ALA A 286 -5.65 4.87 7.21
C ALA A 286 -4.17 5.23 7.50
N GLY A 287 -3.77 6.46 7.15
CA GLY A 287 -2.46 7.02 7.50
C GLY A 287 -1.33 6.88 6.48
N TYR A 288 -1.59 6.45 5.25
CA TYR A 288 -0.53 6.37 4.22
C TYR A 288 -0.44 7.63 3.37
N GLY A 289 0.66 8.38 3.52
CA GLY A 289 1.01 9.45 2.58
C GLY A 289 0.41 10.84 2.86
N GLY A 290 -0.21 11.04 4.04
CA GLY A 290 -0.88 12.29 4.41
C GLY A 290 -2.19 12.54 3.62
N GLU A 291 -3.10 13.32 4.20
CA GLU A 291 -4.43 13.61 3.59
C GLU A 291 -4.35 14.12 2.15
N TYR A 292 -3.23 14.72 1.75
CA TYR A 292 -3.03 15.31 0.43
C TYR A 292 -2.83 14.28 -0.69
N LEU A 293 -2.43 13.04 -0.39
CA LEU A 293 -2.33 11.95 -1.40
C LEU A 293 -3.63 11.16 -1.56
N ALA A 294 -4.62 11.36 -0.69
CA ALA A 294 -5.91 10.68 -0.76
C ALA A 294 -6.60 10.73 -2.14
N PRO A 295 -6.54 11.82 -2.93
CA PRO A 295 -7.22 11.89 -4.22
C PRO A 295 -6.61 11.03 -5.34
N ILE A 296 -5.43 10.47 -5.14
CA ILE A 296 -4.73 9.62 -6.14
C ILE A 296 -5.29 8.19 -6.10
N PHE A 297 -5.87 7.80 -4.98
CA PHE A 297 -6.39 6.47 -4.74
C PHE A 297 -7.84 6.33 -5.26
N ILE A 298 -8.22 5.13 -5.71
CA ILE A 298 -9.60 4.84 -6.17
C ILE A 298 -10.65 5.17 -5.10
N LEU A 299 -10.28 4.95 -3.83
CA LEU A 299 -11.05 5.36 -2.66
C LEU A 299 -10.12 6.00 -1.62
N ARG A 300 -10.66 7.00 -0.91
CA ARG A 300 -9.94 7.68 0.16
C ARG A 300 -9.44 6.67 1.20
N PRO A 301 -8.15 6.72 1.60
CA PRO A 301 -7.59 5.79 2.59
C PRO A 301 -8.22 5.91 3.98
N GLU A 302 -8.69 7.10 4.34
CA GLU A 302 -9.41 7.36 5.58
C GLU A 302 -10.92 7.32 5.33
N PHE A 303 -11.62 6.49 6.11
CA PHE A 303 -13.07 6.45 6.08
C PHE A 303 -13.62 7.65 6.87
N ASN A 304 -14.47 8.45 6.23
CA ASN A 304 -15.18 9.54 6.89
C ASN A 304 -16.68 9.39 6.62
N GLN A 305 -17.49 9.20 7.66
CA GLN A 305 -18.95 9.03 7.55
C GLN A 305 -19.61 10.21 6.83
N LEU A 306 -19.06 11.41 7.01
CA LEU A 306 -19.52 12.63 6.36
C LEU A 306 -19.35 12.63 4.83
N ASP A 307 -18.45 11.80 4.27
CA ASP A 307 -18.26 11.69 2.81
C ASP A 307 -19.32 10.80 2.12
N GLU A 308 -20.02 9.97 2.90
CA GLU A 308 -21.11 9.10 2.40
C GLU A 308 -22.49 9.73 2.62
N GLU A 309 -22.58 10.86 3.32
CA GLU A 309 -23.82 11.62 3.50
C GLU A 309 -24.24 12.40 2.25
N GLU A 310 -25.54 12.47 1.99
CA GLU A 310 -26.13 13.16 0.84
C GLU A 310 -26.27 14.68 1.02
N ASN A 311 -25.74 15.23 2.12
CA ASN A 311 -25.88 16.63 2.46
C ASN A 311 -25.17 17.55 1.44
N VAL A 312 -25.76 18.72 1.14
CA VAL A 312 -25.17 19.71 0.22
C VAL A 312 -23.78 20.17 0.72
N PHE A 313 -23.58 20.24 2.03
CA PHE A 313 -22.28 20.54 2.65
C PHE A 313 -21.28 19.38 2.49
N ALA A 314 -21.69 18.12 2.69
CA ALA A 314 -20.86 16.94 2.41
C ALA A 314 -20.45 16.86 0.92
N THR A 315 -21.34 17.30 0.04
CA THR A 315 -21.11 17.41 -1.41
C THR A 315 -20.03 18.43 -1.78
N LEU A 316 -19.77 19.44 -0.93
CA LEU A 316 -18.73 20.44 -1.17
C LEU A 316 -17.35 20.00 -0.70
N PHE A 317 -17.24 19.10 0.30
CA PHE A 317 -15.96 18.72 0.90
C PHE A 317 -15.41 17.34 0.50
N SER A 318 -16.22 16.49 -0.14
CA SER A 318 -15.75 15.18 -0.64
C SER A 318 -15.21 15.23 -2.07
N THR A 319 -14.01 14.66 -2.28
CA THR A 319 -13.25 14.61 -3.56
C THR A 319 -13.67 13.43 -4.43
N HIS A 320 -14.39 12.44 -3.86
CA HIS A 320 -14.97 11.33 -4.60
C HIS A 320 -16.50 11.40 -4.45
N PRO A 321 -17.27 11.03 -5.48
CA PRO A 321 -18.69 10.83 -5.28
C PRO A 321 -18.93 9.69 -4.28
N PRO A 322 -20.06 9.69 -3.56
CA PRO A 322 -20.40 8.62 -2.63
C PRO A 322 -20.30 7.25 -3.31
N LEU A 323 -19.61 6.31 -2.67
CA LEU A 323 -19.38 4.97 -3.21
C LEU A 323 -20.70 4.29 -3.62
N ILE A 324 -21.75 4.47 -2.82
CA ILE A 324 -23.07 3.89 -3.09
C ILE A 324 -23.67 4.35 -4.42
N LYS A 325 -23.43 5.60 -4.85
CA LYS A 325 -23.94 6.13 -6.12
C LYS A 325 -23.19 5.53 -7.31
N ARG A 326 -21.87 5.37 -7.18
CA ARG A 326 -21.07 4.66 -8.20
C ARG A 326 -21.55 3.22 -8.34
N LEU A 327 -21.72 2.52 -7.21
CA LEU A 327 -22.24 1.15 -7.18
C LEU A 327 -23.60 1.03 -7.84
N GLN A 328 -24.55 1.91 -7.53
CA GLN A 328 -25.89 1.93 -8.15
C GLN A 328 -25.80 2.06 -9.67
N VAL A 329 -25.06 3.03 -10.19
CA VAL A 329 -24.91 3.23 -11.64
C VAL A 329 -24.32 2.00 -12.33
N ILE A 330 -23.32 1.35 -11.73
CA ILE A 330 -22.69 0.15 -12.30
C ILE A 330 -23.64 -1.06 -12.22
N LEU A 331 -24.37 -1.20 -11.11
CA LEU A 331 -25.37 -2.26 -10.92
C LEU A 331 -26.54 -2.13 -11.88
N ASP A 332 -27.00 -0.90 -12.15
CA ASP A 332 -28.02 -0.60 -13.15
C ASP A 332 -27.56 -1.02 -14.56
N MET A 333 -26.30 -0.75 -14.92
CA MET A 333 -25.69 -1.24 -16.17
C MET A 333 -25.62 -2.77 -16.24
N ALA A 334 -25.48 -3.44 -15.09
CA ALA A 334 -25.42 -4.89 -14.98
C ALA A 334 -26.81 -5.56 -14.86
N HIS A 335 -27.89 -4.77 -14.73
CA HIS A 335 -29.23 -5.26 -14.38
C HIS A 335 -29.23 -6.15 -13.13
N SER A 336 -28.46 -5.77 -12.11
CA SER A 336 -28.30 -6.52 -10.85
C SER A 336 -28.57 -5.63 -9.64
N ASP A 337 -28.81 -6.24 -8.47
CA ASP A 337 -28.93 -5.53 -7.20
C ASP A 337 -27.72 -5.77 -6.28
N LEU A 338 -27.60 -4.93 -5.23
CA LEU A 338 -26.54 -5.04 -4.23
C LEU A 338 -26.69 -6.33 -3.39
N ALA A 339 -27.92 -6.77 -3.14
CA ALA A 339 -28.20 -7.97 -2.35
C ALA A 339 -27.63 -9.23 -3.00
N GLN A 340 -27.68 -9.32 -4.33
CA GLN A 340 -27.09 -10.40 -5.11
C GLN A 340 -25.58 -10.44 -4.96
N ILE A 341 -24.90 -9.29 -5.11
CA ILE A 341 -23.45 -9.20 -4.90
C ILE A 341 -23.08 -9.68 -3.50
N CYS A 342 -23.79 -9.21 -2.46
CA CYS A 342 -23.53 -9.63 -1.09
C CYS A 342 -23.71 -11.15 -0.89
N ARG A 343 -24.72 -11.77 -1.54
CA ARG A 343 -24.92 -13.22 -1.51
C ARG A 343 -23.78 -13.98 -2.20
N GLU A 344 -23.30 -13.48 -3.34
CA GLU A 344 -22.19 -14.09 -4.07
C GLU A 344 -20.86 -13.99 -3.32
N LEU A 345 -20.59 -12.84 -2.69
CA LEU A 345 -19.38 -12.63 -1.89
C LEU A 345 -19.35 -13.52 -0.65
N ARG A 346 -20.47 -13.64 0.09
CA ARG A 346 -20.57 -14.53 1.26
C ARG A 346 -20.32 -16.00 0.90
N LYS A 347 -20.72 -16.45 -0.30
CA LYS A 347 -20.44 -17.83 -0.76
C LYS A 347 -18.95 -18.08 -1.01
N ARG A 348 -18.15 -17.04 -1.23
CA ARG A 348 -16.72 -17.13 -1.56
C ARG A 348 -15.80 -16.98 -0.35
N GLU A 349 -16.28 -16.48 0.79
CA GLU A 349 -15.48 -16.10 1.96
C GLU A 349 -14.95 -17.26 2.84
N SER A 350 -15.07 -18.51 2.41
CA SER A 350 -14.50 -19.64 3.16
C SER A 350 -13.23 -20.15 2.47
N PRO A 351 -12.02 -19.79 2.97
CA PRO A 351 -10.80 -20.45 2.52
C PRO A 351 -10.97 -21.94 2.81
N GLN A 352 -10.91 -22.76 1.76
CA GLN A 352 -10.96 -24.19 1.93
C GLN A 352 -9.72 -24.59 2.73
N VAL A 353 -9.91 -25.34 3.81
CA VAL A 353 -8.79 -26.10 4.37
C VAL A 353 -8.38 -27.02 3.22
N ASP A 354 -7.15 -26.85 2.73
CA ASP A 354 -6.55 -27.81 1.81
C ASP A 354 -6.28 -29.08 2.61
N VAL A 355 -7.36 -29.77 2.97
CA VAL A 355 -7.37 -31.19 3.24
C VAL A 355 -7.25 -31.79 1.85
N GLY A 356 -6.08 -31.62 1.23
CA GLY A 356 -5.64 -32.55 0.21
C GLY A 356 -5.97 -33.94 0.76
N PRO A 357 -6.42 -34.88 -0.10
CA PRO A 357 -6.77 -36.21 0.37
C PRO A 357 -5.70 -36.65 1.36
N ARG A 358 -6.08 -37.31 2.46
CA ARG A 358 -5.13 -38.17 3.18
C ARG A 358 -4.65 -39.17 2.14
N GLU A 359 -3.75 -38.74 1.25
CA GLU A 359 -2.95 -39.60 0.43
C GLU A 359 -2.33 -40.47 1.49
N ILE A 360 -2.68 -41.75 1.43
CA ILE A 360 -1.83 -42.81 1.93
C ILE A 360 -0.46 -42.41 1.38
N SER A 361 0.37 -41.77 2.21
CA SER A 361 1.56 -41.07 1.73
C SER A 361 2.46 -42.18 1.26
N LEU A 362 2.41 -42.48 -0.04
CA LEU A 362 3.14 -43.58 -0.64
C LEU A 362 4.59 -43.36 -0.25
N ARG A 363 5.14 -44.32 0.47
CA ARG A 363 6.53 -44.27 0.88
C ARG A 363 7.35 -45.08 -0.10
N PHE A 364 8.50 -44.53 -0.43
CA PHE A 364 9.41 -45.05 -1.42
C PHE A 364 10.73 -45.39 -0.75
N LEU A 365 11.28 -46.54 -1.08
CA LEU A 365 12.67 -46.87 -0.87
C LEU A 365 13.44 -46.45 -2.13
N ALA A 366 14.56 -45.78 -1.97
CA ALA A 366 15.40 -45.29 -3.06
C ALA A 366 16.74 -46.04 -3.09
N GLU A 367 17.18 -46.46 -4.26
CA GLU A 367 18.45 -47.17 -4.44
C GLU A 367 19.64 -46.19 -4.52
N LEU A 368 20.62 -46.36 -3.64
CA LEU A 368 21.89 -45.65 -3.61
C LEU A 368 23.03 -46.67 -3.40
N ASP A 369 23.99 -46.71 -4.32
CA ASP A 369 25.17 -47.59 -4.24
C ASP A 369 24.85 -49.05 -3.86
N ASP A 370 23.88 -49.65 -4.58
CA ASP A 370 23.36 -51.02 -4.37
C ASP A 370 22.65 -51.29 -3.02
N HIS A 371 22.34 -50.23 -2.26
CA HIS A 371 21.57 -50.30 -1.02
C HIS A 371 20.23 -49.56 -1.15
N TRP A 372 19.20 -50.04 -0.46
CA TRP A 372 17.89 -49.38 -0.41
C TRP A 372 17.78 -48.50 0.83
N GLU A 373 17.64 -47.20 0.64
CA GLU A 373 17.39 -46.22 1.71
C GLU A 373 15.92 -45.82 1.79
N GLY A 374 15.43 -45.48 2.98
CA GLY A 374 14.06 -45.02 3.23
C GLY A 374 13.43 -45.72 4.43
N PRO A 375 12.09 -45.72 4.56
CA PRO A 375 11.07 -45.28 3.59
C PRO A 375 10.88 -43.73 3.57
N PHE A 376 10.88 -43.13 2.37
CA PHE A 376 10.75 -41.69 2.13
C PHE A 376 9.42 -41.31 1.51
N THR A 377 8.89 -40.14 1.86
CA THR A 377 7.80 -39.50 1.10
C THR A 377 8.33 -38.81 -0.16
N ILE A 378 7.45 -38.45 -1.11
CA ILE A 378 7.84 -37.68 -2.31
C ILE A 378 8.58 -36.38 -1.94
N VAL A 379 8.10 -35.67 -0.92
CA VAL A 379 8.73 -34.41 -0.46
C VAL A 379 10.11 -34.66 0.14
N GLN A 380 10.29 -35.77 0.87
CA GLN A 380 11.61 -36.16 1.38
C GLN A 380 12.55 -36.56 0.24
N LEU A 381 12.07 -37.29 -0.76
CA LEU A 381 12.88 -37.60 -1.95
C LEU A 381 13.40 -36.34 -2.64
N GLN A 382 12.58 -35.27 -2.74
CA GLN A 382 13.00 -33.98 -3.32
C GLN A 382 14.13 -33.29 -2.54
N SER A 383 14.34 -33.64 -1.27
CA SER A 383 15.46 -33.11 -0.46
C SER A 383 16.78 -33.86 -0.65
N LEU A 384 16.75 -35.07 -1.24
CA LEU A 384 17.95 -35.88 -1.45
C LEU A 384 18.76 -35.32 -2.63
N ASP A 385 20.00 -34.93 -2.37
CA ASP A 385 20.88 -34.31 -3.35
C ASP A 385 21.38 -35.27 -4.43
N TRP A 386 21.50 -36.55 -4.08
CA TRP A 386 21.92 -37.64 -4.95
C TRP A 386 20.78 -38.19 -5.82
N LEU A 387 19.52 -37.75 -5.61
CA LEU A 387 18.38 -38.23 -6.38
C LEU A 387 18.47 -37.77 -7.84
N LYS A 388 18.47 -38.74 -8.76
CA LYS A 388 18.50 -38.53 -10.21
C LYS A 388 17.21 -39.08 -10.84
N PRO A 389 16.82 -38.60 -12.04
CA PRO A 389 15.68 -39.17 -12.77
C PRO A 389 15.78 -40.68 -13.00
N THR A 390 17.01 -41.21 -13.05
CA THR A 390 17.31 -42.64 -13.25
C THR A 390 17.37 -43.45 -11.95
N THR A 391 17.29 -42.82 -10.78
CA THR A 391 17.33 -43.52 -9.49
C THR A 391 16.13 -44.46 -9.39
N LYS A 392 16.37 -45.74 -9.05
CA LYS A 392 15.29 -46.71 -8.88
C LYS A 392 14.57 -46.47 -7.55
N LEU A 393 13.25 -46.39 -7.61
CA LEU A 393 12.37 -46.26 -6.46
C LEU A 393 11.48 -47.49 -6.35
N ARG A 394 11.26 -47.96 -5.13
CA ARG A 394 10.36 -49.06 -4.80
C ARG A 394 9.35 -48.62 -3.77
N ILE A 395 8.07 -48.88 -3.99
CA ILE A 395 7.02 -48.53 -3.00
C ILE A 395 7.11 -49.50 -1.81
N GLU A 396 7.00 -49.01 -0.57
CA GLU A 396 7.20 -49.77 0.68
C GLU A 396 6.41 -51.09 0.77
N ASN A 397 5.23 -51.16 0.13
CA ASN A 397 4.35 -52.33 0.12
C ASN A 397 4.14 -52.95 -1.29
N SER A 398 5.02 -52.65 -2.26
CA SER A 398 4.96 -53.20 -3.62
C SER A 398 6.34 -53.69 -4.08
N ASN A 399 6.36 -54.69 -4.95
CA ASN A 399 7.57 -55.11 -5.65
C ASN A 399 7.82 -54.32 -6.94
N GLU A 400 6.96 -53.36 -7.25
CA GLU A 400 7.11 -52.50 -8.42
C GLU A 400 8.29 -51.54 -8.22
N ILE A 401 9.22 -51.57 -9.18
CA ILE A 401 10.40 -50.71 -9.23
C ILE A 401 10.24 -49.78 -10.42
N LEU A 402 10.25 -48.48 -10.16
CA LEU A 402 10.10 -47.44 -11.16
C LEU A 402 11.25 -46.44 -11.03
N PRO A 403 11.79 -45.91 -12.14
CA PRO A 403 12.75 -44.81 -12.06
C PRO A 403 12.06 -43.54 -11.54
N ALA A 404 12.78 -42.73 -10.76
CA ALA A 404 12.24 -41.53 -10.14
C ALA A 404 11.64 -40.54 -11.16
N GLY A 405 12.19 -40.47 -12.37
CA GLY A 405 11.71 -39.59 -13.45
C GLY A 405 10.34 -39.99 -14.03
N GLU A 406 9.85 -41.20 -13.80
CA GLU A 406 8.53 -41.64 -14.26
C GLU A 406 7.41 -41.21 -13.29
N ILE A 407 7.75 -40.85 -12.05
CA ILE A 407 6.77 -40.34 -11.08
C ILE A 407 6.45 -38.89 -11.44
N PRO A 408 5.19 -38.53 -11.79
CA PRO A 408 4.85 -37.19 -12.28
C PRO A 408 5.29 -36.05 -11.37
N ALA A 409 5.16 -36.24 -10.04
CA ALA A 409 5.57 -35.25 -9.04
C ALA A 409 7.09 -35.02 -9.00
N LEU A 410 7.89 -36.07 -9.16
CA LEU A 410 9.36 -35.97 -9.20
C LEU A 410 9.85 -35.50 -10.56
N ASN A 411 9.18 -35.89 -11.65
CA ASN A 411 9.50 -35.41 -12.99
C ASN A 411 9.37 -33.89 -13.09
N ARG A 412 8.26 -33.33 -12.57
CA ARG A 412 8.08 -31.88 -12.47
C ARG A 412 9.20 -31.22 -11.66
N PHE A 413 9.53 -31.78 -10.49
CA PHE A 413 10.67 -31.31 -9.69
C PHE A 413 12.01 -31.34 -10.45
N PHE A 414 12.28 -32.38 -11.25
CA PHE A 414 13.52 -32.48 -12.04
C PHE A 414 13.59 -31.45 -13.18
N HIS A 415 12.45 -30.99 -13.69
CA HIS A 415 12.38 -29.87 -14.61
C HIS A 415 12.57 -28.53 -13.88
N ASP A 416 11.82 -28.30 -12.80
CA ASP A 416 11.79 -27.04 -12.05
C ASP A 416 13.13 -26.75 -11.37
N ARG A 417 13.85 -27.78 -10.90
CA ARG A 417 15.18 -27.63 -10.25
C ARG A 417 16.24 -26.93 -11.11
N ASN A 418 16.01 -26.82 -12.42
CA ASN A 418 16.93 -26.14 -13.34
C ASN A 418 16.80 -24.62 -13.29
N GLU A 419 15.69 -24.09 -12.78
CA GLU A 419 15.50 -22.65 -12.61
C GLU A 419 16.44 -22.06 -11.55
N PRO A 420 16.85 -20.78 -11.66
CA PRO A 420 17.80 -20.16 -10.74
C PRO A 420 17.41 -20.23 -9.25
N ILE A 421 16.11 -20.11 -8.94
CA ILE A 421 15.63 -20.09 -7.55
C ILE A 421 15.86 -21.43 -6.83
N TRP A 422 15.74 -22.55 -7.55
CA TRP A 422 15.95 -23.90 -7.03
C TRP A 422 17.42 -24.27 -6.86
N LYS A 423 18.35 -23.51 -7.47
CA LYS A 423 19.79 -23.68 -7.28
C LYS A 423 20.27 -23.16 -5.91
N ILE A 424 19.47 -22.33 -5.24
CA ILE A 424 19.78 -21.82 -3.90
C ILE A 424 19.48 -22.91 -2.87
N ARG A 425 20.50 -23.71 -2.54
CA ARG A 425 20.39 -24.75 -1.52
C ARG A 425 20.67 -24.21 -0.13
N ARG A 426 19.87 -24.62 0.84
CA ARG A 426 20.01 -24.25 2.27
C ARG A 426 19.79 -25.48 3.13
N LEU A 427 20.60 -25.64 4.16
CA LEU A 427 20.43 -26.71 5.15
C LEU A 427 19.42 -26.27 6.21
N CYS A 428 18.66 -27.23 6.74
CA CYS A 428 17.76 -27.01 7.85
C CYS A 428 18.59 -26.64 9.10
N PRO A 429 18.27 -25.53 9.80
CA PRO A 429 18.99 -25.15 11.01
C PRO A 429 18.80 -26.15 12.16
N ASP A 430 17.75 -26.97 12.10
CA ASP A 430 17.39 -27.95 13.13
C ASP A 430 17.96 -29.35 12.83
N CYS A 431 17.52 -29.99 11.74
CA CYS A 431 17.92 -31.37 11.42
C CYS A 431 19.07 -31.47 10.40
N ARG A 432 19.58 -30.35 9.88
CA ARG A 432 20.67 -30.27 8.87
C ARG A 432 20.41 -30.96 7.53
N GLU A 433 19.16 -31.27 7.22
CA GLU A 433 18.75 -31.78 5.90
C GLU A 433 18.52 -30.63 4.91
N TRP A 434 18.61 -30.92 3.61
CA TRP A 434 18.34 -29.91 2.59
C TRP A 434 16.89 -29.43 2.65
N LEU A 435 16.71 -28.11 2.62
CA LEU A 435 15.38 -27.50 2.53
C LEU A 435 14.85 -27.57 1.10
N VAL A 436 13.57 -27.84 0.97
CA VAL A 436 12.85 -27.88 -0.31
C VAL A 436 12.07 -26.59 -0.49
N LEU A 437 12.06 -26.05 -1.70
CA LEU A 437 11.27 -24.88 -2.02
C LEU A 437 9.80 -25.30 -2.20
N GLN A 438 8.88 -24.61 -1.52
CA GLN A 438 7.45 -24.88 -1.61
C GLN A 438 6.67 -23.57 -1.73
N GLU A 439 5.57 -23.62 -2.48
CA GLU A 439 4.63 -22.50 -2.55
C GLU A 439 3.75 -22.43 -1.28
N TYR A 440 3.70 -21.25 -0.68
CA TYR A 440 2.88 -20.92 0.48
C TYR A 440 2.34 -19.51 0.31
N GLU A 441 1.00 -19.36 0.28
CA GLU A 441 0.33 -18.06 0.08
C GLU A 441 0.85 -17.31 -1.18
N GLY A 442 1.02 -18.03 -2.29
CA GLY A 442 1.54 -17.50 -3.54
C GLY A 442 3.03 -17.11 -3.54
N LEU A 443 3.79 -17.45 -2.50
CA LEU A 443 5.23 -17.18 -2.36
C LEU A 443 6.03 -18.46 -2.22
N TYR A 444 7.27 -18.44 -2.70
CA TYR A 444 8.23 -19.51 -2.41
C TYR A 444 8.87 -19.34 -1.03
N VAL A 445 8.66 -20.34 -0.17
CA VAL A 445 9.29 -20.53 1.13
C VAL A 445 10.12 -21.81 1.15
N TRP A 446 11.08 -21.91 2.05
CA TRP A 446 11.86 -23.14 2.22
C TRP A 446 11.26 -23.96 3.35
N ARG A 447 10.88 -25.19 3.09
CA ARG A 447 10.35 -26.12 4.10
C ARG A 447 11.27 -27.31 4.26
N CYS A 448 11.47 -27.75 5.49
CA CYS A 448 12.17 -29.01 5.75
C CYS A 448 11.20 -30.19 5.60
N ALA A 449 11.57 -31.18 4.80
CA ALA A 449 10.77 -32.39 4.58
C ALA A 449 10.76 -33.35 5.79
N PHE A 450 11.66 -33.15 6.76
CA PHE A 450 11.82 -34.03 7.93
C PHE A 450 11.23 -33.40 9.19
N CYS A 451 11.71 -32.22 9.58
CA CYS A 451 11.21 -31.54 10.77
C CYS A 451 9.98 -30.66 10.51
N ASN A 452 9.52 -30.49 9.26
CA ASN A 452 8.39 -29.63 8.88
C ASN A 452 8.52 -28.12 9.21
N GLY A 453 9.65 -27.66 9.73
CA GLY A 453 9.90 -26.24 9.91
C GLY A 453 10.00 -25.47 8.60
N ILE A 454 9.70 -24.17 8.67
CA ILE A 454 9.60 -23.26 7.52
C ILE A 454 10.58 -22.11 7.71
N MET A 455 11.37 -21.84 6.67
CA MET A 455 12.24 -20.66 6.59
C MET A 455 11.65 -19.65 5.62
N VAL A 456 11.53 -18.41 6.11
CA VAL A 456 10.95 -17.28 5.38
C VAL A 456 11.89 -16.08 5.45
N GLU A 457 11.91 -15.27 4.40
CA GLU A 457 12.58 -13.96 4.41
C GLU A 457 11.66 -12.92 5.05
N GLU A 458 12.20 -12.04 5.90
CA GLU A 458 11.42 -11.05 6.68
C GLU A 458 10.50 -10.19 5.80
N ASP A 459 10.93 -9.84 4.59
CA ASP A 459 10.16 -9.01 3.65
C ASP A 459 8.93 -9.73 3.06
N LYS A 460 8.94 -11.07 3.02
CA LYS A 460 7.82 -11.90 2.56
C LYS A 460 6.74 -12.08 3.60
N LEU A 461 7.06 -11.96 4.90
CA LEU A 461 6.09 -12.19 5.98
C LEU A 461 4.90 -11.23 5.91
N SER A 462 5.15 -9.96 5.63
CA SER A 462 4.07 -8.97 5.47
C SER A 462 3.05 -9.37 4.40
N ARG A 463 3.50 -10.01 3.31
CA ARG A 463 2.63 -10.51 2.24
C ARG A 463 1.90 -11.79 2.65
N ILE A 464 2.60 -12.71 3.32
CA ILE A 464 2.01 -13.94 3.84
C ILE A 464 0.83 -13.65 4.77
N PHE A 465 0.97 -12.72 5.72
CA PHE A 465 -0.10 -12.42 6.68
C PHE A 465 -1.30 -11.70 6.06
N VAL A 466 -1.09 -11.00 4.95
CA VAL A 466 -2.15 -10.30 4.21
C VAL A 466 -2.94 -11.24 3.29
N ARG A 467 -2.35 -12.39 2.95
CA ARG A 467 -2.93 -13.42 2.10
C ARG A 467 -3.62 -14.48 2.95
N ARG A 468 -4.72 -15.03 2.42
CA ARG A 468 -5.62 -15.94 3.13
C ARG A 468 -6.08 -17.08 2.21
N GLU A 469 -5.14 -17.67 1.48
CA GLU A 469 -5.42 -18.79 0.60
C GLU A 469 -5.57 -20.10 1.37
N LYS A 470 -4.74 -20.30 2.42
CA LYS A 470 -4.73 -21.54 3.19
C LYS A 470 -5.64 -21.47 4.40
N GLY A 471 -6.53 -22.45 4.54
CA GLY A 471 -7.27 -22.67 5.77
C GLY A 471 -6.43 -23.37 6.85
N PHE A 472 -6.71 -23.07 8.12
CA PHE A 472 -6.04 -23.71 9.26
C PHE A 472 -6.75 -24.98 9.74
N SER A 473 -5.97 -25.99 10.15
CA SER A 473 -6.50 -27.18 10.84
C SER A 473 -7.10 -26.83 12.20
N GLU A 474 -7.99 -27.68 12.72
CA GLU A 474 -8.60 -27.50 14.04
C GLU A 474 -7.55 -27.44 15.16
N LYS A 475 -6.47 -28.24 15.05
CA LYS A 475 -5.32 -28.22 15.96
C LYS A 475 -4.65 -26.85 16.01
N ILE A 476 -4.38 -26.25 14.85
CA ILE A 476 -3.74 -24.93 14.75
C ILE A 476 -4.66 -23.87 15.36
N ARG A 477 -5.95 -23.88 15.02
CA ARG A 477 -6.93 -22.93 15.58
C ARG A 477 -7.01 -23.01 17.10
N HIS A 478 -7.11 -24.22 17.65
CA HIS A 478 -7.17 -24.43 19.09
C HIS A 478 -5.90 -23.93 19.81
N THR A 479 -4.74 -24.15 19.19
CA THR A 479 -3.44 -23.71 19.74
C THR A 479 -3.33 -22.19 19.72
N ALA A 480 -3.69 -21.55 18.61
CA ALA A 480 -3.76 -20.11 18.46
C ALA A 480 -4.69 -19.48 19.51
N GLU A 481 -5.91 -20.00 19.69
CA GLU A 481 -6.84 -19.49 20.71
C GLU A 481 -6.26 -19.58 22.13
N THR A 482 -5.57 -20.69 22.43
CA THR A 482 -4.94 -20.90 23.73
C THR A 482 -3.83 -19.87 23.97
N LEU A 483 -2.98 -19.62 22.97
CA LEU A 483 -1.94 -18.59 23.02
C LEU A 483 -2.55 -17.19 23.20
N ARG A 484 -3.61 -16.84 22.45
CA ARG A 484 -4.32 -15.56 22.56
C ARG A 484 -4.90 -15.33 23.95
N ARG A 485 -5.51 -16.36 24.55
CA ARG A 485 -6.06 -16.29 25.92
C ARG A 485 -4.96 -16.14 26.97
N ASN A 486 -3.83 -16.84 26.78
CA ASN A 486 -2.69 -16.78 27.70
C ASN A 486 -1.91 -15.47 27.59
N ALA A 487 -1.80 -14.88 26.39
CA ALA A 487 -1.13 -13.60 26.18
C ALA A 487 -1.76 -12.44 26.98
N LYS A 488 -3.08 -12.47 27.20
CA LYS A 488 -3.79 -11.48 28.02
C LYS A 488 -3.51 -11.60 29.52
N LYS A 489 -3.03 -12.75 29.98
CA LYS A 489 -2.69 -12.98 31.40
C LYS A 489 -1.23 -12.55 31.60
N LYS A 490 -0.99 -11.50 32.40
CA LYS A 490 0.38 -11.06 32.75
C LYS A 490 1.14 -12.23 33.38
N HIS A 491 2.14 -12.77 32.70
CA HIS A 491 2.94 -13.87 33.23
C HIS A 491 4.45 -13.52 33.33
N PRO A 492 5.11 -13.86 34.46
CA PRO A 492 6.54 -13.64 34.67
C PRO A 492 7.46 -14.70 34.02
N HIS A 493 6.91 -15.74 33.36
CA HIS A 493 7.67 -16.87 32.81
C HIS A 493 8.19 -16.69 31.37
N PHE A 494 7.83 -15.61 30.67
CA PHE A 494 8.30 -15.37 29.29
C PHE A 494 9.83 -15.19 29.20
N ASN A 495 10.44 -14.68 30.26
CA ASN A 495 11.91 -14.60 30.36
C ASN A 495 12.58 -15.98 30.44
N ILE A 496 11.87 -17.05 30.80
CA ILE A 496 12.44 -18.41 30.86
C ILE A 496 12.49 -19.01 29.46
N ILE A 497 11.43 -18.82 28.66
CA ILE A 497 11.37 -19.30 27.27
C ILE A 497 12.51 -18.70 26.45
N LEU A 498 12.73 -17.38 26.56
CA LEU A 498 13.82 -16.67 25.88
C LEU A 498 15.23 -16.99 26.41
N LYS A 499 15.35 -17.57 27.62
CA LYS A 499 16.64 -17.94 28.23
C LYS A 499 17.11 -19.34 27.84
N THR A 500 16.29 -20.11 27.13
CA THR A 500 16.67 -21.44 26.68
C THR A 500 17.54 -21.30 25.43
N PRO A 501 18.84 -21.66 25.47
CA PRO A 501 19.71 -21.49 24.32
C PRO A 501 19.36 -22.50 23.23
N HIS A 502 18.85 -22.02 22.11
CA HIS A 502 18.73 -22.78 20.86
C HIS A 502 19.58 -22.13 19.76
N PRO A 503 20.93 -22.13 19.88
CA PRO A 503 21.79 -21.53 18.87
C PRO A 503 21.70 -22.34 17.58
N ARG A 504 20.85 -21.86 16.68
CA ARG A 504 20.66 -22.39 15.34
C ARG A 504 21.54 -21.57 14.38
N PRO A 505 22.43 -22.19 13.59
CA PRO A 505 23.23 -21.45 12.62
C PRO A 505 22.36 -21.03 11.43
N CYS A 506 22.46 -19.77 11.02
CA CYS A 506 21.79 -19.27 9.83
C CYS A 506 22.29 -20.03 8.59
N PRO A 507 21.42 -20.67 7.79
CA PRO A 507 21.86 -21.44 6.61
C PRO A 507 22.50 -20.62 5.50
N LYS A 508 22.37 -19.28 5.55
CA LYS A 508 22.93 -18.36 4.55
C LYS A 508 24.29 -17.78 4.95
N CYS A 509 24.51 -17.47 6.23
CA CYS A 509 25.75 -16.82 6.68
C CYS A 509 26.47 -17.52 7.83
N GLY A 510 25.95 -18.63 8.35
CA GLY A 510 26.55 -19.41 9.44
C GLY A 510 26.54 -18.76 10.82
N LYS A 511 26.01 -17.53 10.97
CA LYS A 511 25.90 -16.85 12.26
C LYS A 511 24.73 -17.40 13.07
N ASP A 512 24.86 -17.42 14.39
CA ASP A 512 23.79 -17.84 15.29
C ASP A 512 22.55 -16.95 15.12
N MET A 513 21.40 -17.60 15.05
CA MET A 513 20.09 -16.97 15.01
C MET A 513 19.66 -16.55 16.41
N VAL A 514 18.92 -15.45 16.49
CA VAL A 514 18.40 -14.90 17.74
C VAL A 514 17.01 -15.44 17.98
N HIS A 515 16.86 -16.19 19.08
CA HIS A 515 15.59 -16.70 19.56
C HIS A 515 14.80 -15.58 20.23
N LYS A 516 13.63 -15.23 19.68
CA LYS A 516 12.80 -14.12 20.19
C LYS A 516 11.32 -14.32 19.88
N PHE A 517 10.46 -13.55 20.53
CA PHE A 517 9.07 -13.47 20.10
C PHE A 517 8.97 -12.68 18.79
N TYR A 518 8.15 -13.15 17.86
CA TYR A 518 7.83 -12.39 16.63
C TYR A 518 7.15 -11.06 16.99
N SER A 519 6.15 -11.13 17.87
CA SER A 519 5.49 -9.98 18.48
C SER A 519 5.14 -10.30 19.92
N TYR A 520 5.31 -9.32 20.81
CA TYR A 520 4.88 -9.41 22.21
C TYR A 520 3.35 -9.53 22.35
N ALA A 521 2.57 -9.26 21.29
CA ALA A 521 1.13 -9.48 21.29
C ALA A 521 0.76 -10.98 21.19
N TYR A 522 1.51 -11.75 20.40
CA TYR A 522 1.14 -13.12 20.02
C TYR A 522 1.94 -14.20 20.75
N HIS A 523 3.07 -13.85 21.38
CA HIS A 523 3.99 -14.77 22.08
C HIS A 523 4.37 -16.02 21.26
N VAL A 524 4.37 -15.94 19.92
CA VAL A 524 4.95 -16.95 19.05
C VAL A 524 6.45 -16.72 18.99
N VAL A 525 7.23 -17.74 19.30
CA VAL A 525 8.69 -17.68 19.29
C VAL A 525 9.17 -17.95 17.87
N VAL A 526 10.24 -17.30 17.46
CA VAL A 526 10.88 -17.46 16.16
C VAL A 526 12.39 -17.33 16.33
N ASP A 527 13.15 -17.93 15.41
CA ASP A 527 14.58 -17.67 15.30
C ASP A 527 14.83 -16.74 14.12
N GLU A 528 15.48 -15.59 14.35
CA GLU A 528 15.83 -14.63 13.30
C GLU A 528 17.35 -14.49 13.16
N CYS A 529 17.85 -14.56 11.92
CA CYS A 529 19.21 -14.15 11.64
C CYS A 529 19.34 -12.61 11.60
N PRO A 530 20.15 -11.98 12.48
CA PRO A 530 20.26 -10.53 12.56
C PRO A 530 20.93 -9.89 11.33
N VAL A 531 21.61 -10.70 10.49
CA VAL A 531 22.31 -10.23 9.29
C VAL A 531 21.51 -10.51 8.02
N CYS A 532 21.04 -11.74 7.85
CA CYS A 532 20.36 -12.15 6.63
C CYS A 532 18.86 -11.88 6.62
N LYS A 533 18.27 -11.54 7.77
CA LYS A 533 16.82 -11.36 7.93
C LYS A 533 16.00 -12.56 7.48
N LEU A 534 16.57 -13.74 7.74
CA LEU A 534 15.90 -15.02 7.60
C LEU A 534 15.30 -15.41 8.92
N ILE A 535 14.03 -15.82 8.89
CA ILE A 535 13.27 -16.22 10.06
C ILE A 535 12.94 -17.70 9.88
N TRP A 536 13.26 -18.49 10.90
CA TRP A 536 12.89 -19.88 11.01
C TRP A 536 11.71 -20.01 11.96
N PHE A 537 10.71 -20.75 11.48
CA PHE A 537 9.52 -21.16 12.20
C PHE A 537 9.60 -22.67 12.39
N ASP A 538 9.47 -23.13 13.62
CA ASP A 538 9.26 -24.54 13.92
C ASP A 538 7.87 -24.98 13.44
N VAL A 539 7.57 -26.27 13.63
CA VAL A 539 6.34 -26.90 13.15
C VAL A 539 5.11 -26.13 13.63
N ASP A 540 4.23 -25.82 12.68
CA ASP A 540 2.96 -25.12 12.88
C ASP A 540 3.11 -23.64 13.34
N GLU A 541 4.31 -23.11 13.64
CA GLU A 541 4.46 -21.76 14.23
C GLU A 541 4.05 -20.63 13.28
N LEU A 542 4.39 -20.74 11.98
CA LEU A 542 4.00 -19.76 10.97
C LEU A 542 2.48 -19.74 10.79
N GLU A 543 1.87 -20.92 10.71
CA GLU A 543 0.43 -21.09 10.58
C GLU A 543 -0.32 -20.59 11.82
N ILE A 544 0.20 -20.88 13.03
CA ILE A 544 -0.36 -20.37 14.29
C ILE A 544 -0.30 -18.84 14.32
N LEU A 545 0.83 -18.25 13.93
CA LEU A 545 1.00 -16.81 13.89
C LEU A 545 0.03 -16.15 12.89
N GLN A 546 -0.09 -16.71 11.69
CA GLN A 546 -1.04 -16.22 10.68
C GLN A 546 -2.48 -16.31 11.20
N CYS A 547 -2.85 -17.44 11.82
CA CYS A 547 -4.17 -17.65 12.41
C CYS A 547 -4.47 -16.62 13.52
N LEU A 548 -3.50 -16.29 14.37
CA LEU A 548 -3.62 -15.26 15.40
C LEU A 548 -3.88 -13.87 14.82
N ILE A 549 -3.16 -13.49 13.76
CA ILE A 549 -3.33 -12.20 13.07
C ILE A 549 -4.71 -12.12 12.42
N GLU A 550 -5.15 -13.18 11.72
CA GLU A 550 -6.47 -13.23 11.09
C GLU A 550 -7.62 -13.13 12.12
N MET A 551 -7.44 -13.72 13.31
CA MET A 551 -8.39 -13.63 14.42
C MET A 551 -8.47 -12.22 15.05
N GLU A 552 -7.47 -11.37 14.85
CA GLU A 552 -7.50 -9.97 15.28
C GLU A 552 -8.11 -9.05 14.23
N GLU A 553 -7.81 -9.28 12.94
CA GLU A 553 -8.41 -8.51 11.84
C GLU A 553 -9.89 -8.83 11.60
N GLY A 554 -10.36 -10.01 12.01
CA GLY A 554 -11.77 -10.43 11.89
C GLY A 554 -12.70 -9.95 13.01
N ASN A 555 -12.16 -9.31 14.05
CA ASN A 555 -12.91 -8.66 15.14
C ASN A 555 -12.98 -7.15 14.91
#